data_AF-A0A929B1C7-F1
#
_entry.id   AF-A0A929B1C7-F1
#
_cell.length_a   1.000
_cell.length_b   1.000
_cell.length_c   1.000
_cell.angle_alpha   90.00
_cell.angle_beta   90.00
_cell.angle_gamma   90.00
#
_symmetry.space_group_name_H-M   'P 1'
#
loop_
_entity.id
_entity.type
_entity.pdbx_description
1 polymer ?
#
loop_
_entity_poly.entity_id
_entity_poly.type
_entity_poly.pdbx_seq_one_letter_code
_entity_poly.pdbx_strand_id
1 'polypeptide(L)'
;MNLNCLLNSLKFWGLFSAVYFLLTTPGQARVIPEKSKQKPSVSSQEQYYFTSAVDLLAQQNTSIVRVTGINLNPTETGLQVILETPIGQRLQPLIFPDNKTLIIDILDAVLALPESEEFRQTNPAEGISEVTVRPLDATSIRITITG
;
A
#
# COMPACT_ATOMS: atom_id res chain seq x y z
N MET A 1 20.71 27.06 -16.71
CA MET A 1 20.40 27.32 -15.29
C MET A 1 19.41 28.48 -15.21
N ASN A 2 18.19 28.22 -14.73
CA ASN A 2 17.16 29.23 -14.51
C ASN A 2 16.86 29.25 -13.01
N LEU A 3 17.17 30.37 -12.34
CA LEU A 3 17.09 30.52 -10.89
C LEU A 3 15.74 31.11 -10.51
N ASN A 4 15.08 30.40 -9.60
CA ASN A 4 13.85 30.73 -8.92
C ASN A 4 13.84 32.17 -8.37
N CYS A 5 12.83 32.94 -8.77
CA CYS A 5 12.50 34.24 -8.21
C CYS A 5 11.04 34.17 -7.73
N LEU A 6 10.83 34.00 -6.42
CA LEU A 6 9.57 34.35 -5.77
C LEU A 6 9.78 34.39 -4.25
N LEU A 7 10.35 35.50 -3.80
CA LEU A 7 10.39 35.89 -2.40
C LEU A 7 9.02 36.49 -2.07
N ASN A 8 8.15 35.70 -1.44
CA ASN A 8 6.82 36.14 -1.06
C ASN A 8 6.86 36.98 0.23
N SER A 9 6.26 38.16 0.15
CA SER A 9 6.20 39.19 1.17
C SER A 9 5.13 38.84 2.22
N LEU A 10 5.55 38.52 3.45
CA LEU A 10 4.63 38.47 4.60
C LEU A 10 4.67 39.80 5.34
N LYS A 11 3.53 40.49 5.32
CA LYS A 11 3.23 41.71 6.07
C LYS A 11 2.06 41.42 7.01
N PHE A 12 2.15 41.99 8.23
CA PHE A 12 1.08 42.25 9.21
C PHE A 12 0.55 41.10 10.10
N TRP A 13 0.81 41.18 11.40
CA TRP A 13 -0.08 41.72 12.47
C TRP A 13 0.63 41.41 13.80
N GLY A 14 0.86 42.37 14.70
CA GLY A 14 -0.18 43.01 15.51
C GLY A 14 -0.13 42.40 16.92
N LEU A 15 0.51 43.12 17.84
CA LEU A 15 0.65 42.81 19.27
C LEU A 15 -0.71 42.51 19.92
N PHE A 16 -0.83 41.38 20.62
CA PHE A 16 -1.85 41.20 21.64
C PHE A 16 -1.24 40.75 22.97
N SER A 17 -1.69 41.48 23.97
CA SER A 17 -1.27 41.55 25.36
C SER A 17 -1.36 40.23 26.11
N ALA A 18 -0.48 40.14 27.11
CA ALA A 18 -0.40 39.12 28.15
C ALA A 18 -1.75 38.78 28.79
N VAL A 19 -1.98 37.48 29.00
CA VAL A 19 -2.76 36.98 30.13
C VAL A 19 -1.98 35.81 30.73
N TYR A 20 -1.45 36.04 31.93
CA TYR A 20 -0.88 35.03 32.80
C TYR A 20 -1.96 33.98 33.13
N PHE A 21 -1.74 32.73 32.76
CA PHE A 21 -2.54 31.62 33.27
C PHE A 21 -1.72 30.85 34.31
N LEU A 22 -2.36 30.67 35.47
CA LEU A 22 -1.80 30.25 36.74
C LEU A 22 -1.16 28.86 36.71
N LEU A 23 -0.04 28.73 37.41
CA LEU A 23 0.59 27.48 37.79
C LEU A 23 -0.40 26.65 38.62
N THR A 24 -0.79 25.47 38.14
CA THR A 24 -1.34 24.43 39.01
C THR A 24 -0.22 23.44 39.29
N THR A 25 0.12 23.31 40.57
CA THR A 25 1.14 22.40 41.08
C THR A 25 0.69 20.93 40.94
N PRO A 26 1.62 19.98 40.73
CA PRO A 26 1.28 18.58 40.55
C PRO A 26 0.81 17.94 41.86
N GLY A 27 -0.43 17.44 41.88
CA GLY A 27 -0.92 16.54 42.91
C GLY A 27 -0.35 15.14 42.70
N GLN A 28 0.88 14.89 43.14
CA GLN A 28 1.42 13.53 43.22
C GLN A 28 0.79 12.84 44.42
N ALA A 29 -0.17 11.95 44.16
CA ALA A 29 -0.62 10.99 45.16
C ALA A 29 0.57 10.11 45.56
N ARG A 30 0.91 10.10 46.85
CA ARG A 30 1.94 9.24 47.42
C ARG A 30 1.43 7.80 47.40
N VAL A 31 1.94 6.98 46.50
CA VAL A 31 1.81 5.52 46.60
C VAL A 31 2.62 5.07 47.82
N ILE A 32 1.93 4.48 48.78
CA ILE A 32 2.51 3.84 49.98
C ILE A 32 3.34 2.65 49.50
N PRO A 33 4.59 2.45 49.97
CA PRO A 33 5.34 1.24 49.65
C PRO A 33 4.81 0.08 50.50
N GLU A 34 3.83 -0.66 49.98
CA GLU A 34 3.48 -1.95 50.57
C GLU A 34 4.41 -3.04 50.02
N LYS A 35 5.45 -3.28 50.80
CA LYS A 35 6.32 -4.45 50.73
C LYS A 35 5.47 -5.67 51.09
N SER A 36 5.10 -6.48 50.09
CA SER A 36 4.67 -7.85 50.35
C SER A 36 5.28 -8.78 49.31
N LYS A 37 6.11 -9.69 49.81
CA LYS A 37 6.70 -10.78 49.04
C LYS A 37 5.58 -11.68 48.54
N GLN A 38 5.65 -12.12 47.29
CA GLN A 38 5.79 -13.54 46.98
C GLN A 38 6.07 -13.70 45.49
N LYS A 39 7.13 -14.42 45.18
CA LYS A 39 7.37 -15.07 43.88
C LYS A 39 6.43 -16.28 43.81
N PRO A 40 5.59 -16.42 42.78
CA PRO A 40 5.22 -17.72 42.27
C PRO A 40 6.04 -17.94 41.00
N SER A 41 7.05 -18.78 41.11
CA SER A 41 7.58 -19.50 39.96
C SER A 41 6.45 -20.36 39.42
N VAL A 42 5.86 -19.94 38.31
CA VAL A 42 5.04 -20.80 37.47
C VAL A 42 5.52 -20.63 36.05
N SER A 43 6.26 -21.63 35.61
CA SER A 43 6.57 -21.94 34.22
C SER A 43 5.27 -22.06 33.44
N SER A 44 5.05 -21.19 32.45
CA SER A 44 4.24 -21.45 31.25
C SER A 44 4.58 -20.37 30.23
N GLN A 45 5.01 -20.79 29.05
CA GLN A 45 5.38 -19.92 27.94
C GLN A 45 4.12 -19.28 27.35
N GLU A 46 3.89 -17.99 27.61
CA GLU A 46 3.00 -17.16 26.79
C GLU A 46 3.85 -16.06 26.16
N GLN A 47 4.17 -16.23 24.88
CA GLN A 47 4.81 -15.21 24.07
C GLN A 47 3.82 -14.06 23.88
N TYR A 48 3.91 -13.07 24.75
CA TYR A 48 3.12 -11.85 24.66
C TYR A 48 3.66 -11.01 23.49
N TYR A 49 3.03 -11.12 22.32
CA TYR A 49 3.28 -10.22 21.20
C TYR A 49 2.71 -8.84 21.53
N PHE A 50 3.53 -7.95 22.08
CA PHE A 50 3.24 -6.51 22.03
C PHE A 50 3.54 -6.03 20.61
N THR A 51 2.61 -6.21 19.68
CA THR A 51 2.62 -5.36 18.47
C THR A 51 2.25 -3.97 18.96
N SER A 52 3.23 -3.08 19.05
CA SER A 52 2.93 -1.68 19.37
C SER A 52 2.03 -1.12 18.27
N ALA A 53 1.12 -0.21 18.60
CA ALA A 53 0.35 0.51 17.58
C ALA A 53 1.27 1.18 16.55
N VAL A 54 2.53 1.47 16.91
CA VAL A 54 3.56 1.99 16.01
C VAL A 54 3.99 0.97 14.93
N ASP A 55 4.03 -0.33 15.24
CA ASP A 55 4.37 -1.38 14.26
C ASP A 55 3.25 -1.59 13.23
N LEU A 56 2.00 -1.35 13.62
CA LEU A 56 0.84 -1.37 12.70
C LEU A 56 0.80 -0.14 11.77
N LEU A 57 1.55 0.92 12.10
CA LEU A 57 1.60 2.17 11.35
C LEU A 57 2.82 2.26 10.42
N ALA A 58 3.57 1.17 10.23
CA ALA A 58 4.59 1.11 9.20
C ALA A 58 3.94 1.34 7.82
N GLN A 59 3.91 2.60 7.38
CA GLN A 59 3.38 2.98 6.07
C GLN A 59 4.19 2.25 5.01
N GLN A 60 3.55 1.36 4.26
CA GLN A 60 4.15 0.79 3.05
C GLN A 60 4.50 1.95 2.13
N ASN A 61 5.80 2.15 1.89
CA ASN A 61 6.28 3.05 0.85
C ASN A 61 5.79 2.50 -0.49
N THR A 62 4.66 3.02 -0.94
CA THR A 62 3.93 2.48 -2.07
C THR A 62 4.38 3.23 -3.33
N SER A 63 5.36 2.67 -4.03
CA SER A 63 5.79 3.20 -5.33
C SER A 63 4.91 2.62 -6.43
N ILE A 64 4.26 3.47 -7.23
CA ILE A 64 3.50 3.04 -8.40
C ILE A 64 4.44 2.37 -9.40
N VAL A 65 4.18 1.08 -9.68
CA VAL A 65 4.92 0.25 -10.62
C VAL A 65 4.44 0.51 -12.03
N ARG A 66 5.36 0.72 -12.97
CA ARG A 66 5.02 0.87 -14.40
C ARG A 66 5.07 -0.47 -15.08
N VAL A 67 3.94 -0.92 -15.64
CA VAL A 67 3.86 -2.11 -16.49
C VAL A 67 4.11 -1.69 -17.93
N THR A 68 5.25 -2.07 -18.50
CA THR A 68 5.70 -1.61 -19.83
C THR A 68 5.42 -2.59 -20.96
N GLY A 69 5.08 -3.82 -20.63
CA GLY A 69 4.86 -4.89 -21.58
C GLY A 69 4.00 -6.00 -21.00
N ILE A 70 3.32 -6.73 -21.88
CA ILE A 70 2.46 -7.86 -21.55
C ILE A 70 2.79 -8.98 -22.53
N ASN A 71 3.04 -10.18 -22.01
CA ASN A 71 3.24 -11.37 -22.83
C ASN A 71 2.32 -12.50 -22.34
N LEU A 72 1.67 -13.16 -23.30
CA LEU A 72 0.76 -14.28 -23.06
C LEU A 72 1.38 -15.56 -23.59
N ASN A 73 1.66 -16.50 -22.70
CA ASN A 73 2.27 -17.78 -23.02
C ASN A 73 1.31 -18.92 -22.68
N PRO A 74 0.74 -19.62 -23.67
CA PRO A 74 -0.02 -20.84 -23.44
C PRO A 74 0.86 -21.91 -22.80
N THR A 75 0.28 -22.69 -21.88
CA THR A 75 0.95 -23.81 -21.22
C THR A 75 0.08 -25.06 -21.35
N GLU A 76 0.63 -26.24 -21.02
CA GLU A 76 -0.13 -27.50 -21.03
C GLU A 76 -1.37 -27.48 -20.13
N THR A 77 -1.37 -26.64 -19.09
CA THR A 77 -2.43 -26.57 -18.08
C THR A 77 -3.22 -25.26 -18.11
N GLY A 78 -2.95 -24.35 -19.05
CA GLY A 78 -3.67 -23.09 -19.17
C GLY A 78 -2.87 -21.96 -19.82
N LEU A 79 -2.82 -20.82 -19.15
CA LEU A 79 -2.19 -19.60 -19.67
C LEU A 79 -1.34 -18.93 -18.60
N GLN A 80 -0.13 -18.55 -19.00
CA GLN A 80 0.74 -17.68 -18.24
C GLN A 80 0.64 -16.24 -18.76
N VAL A 81 0.39 -15.31 -17.85
CA VAL A 81 0.39 -13.86 -18.12
C VAL A 81 1.65 -13.27 -17.49
N ILE A 82 2.52 -12.69 -18.31
CA ILE A 82 3.77 -12.04 -17.86
C ILE A 82 3.59 -10.53 -18.01
N LEU A 83 3.81 -9.80 -16.91
CA LEU A 83 3.83 -8.34 -16.88
C LEU A 83 5.27 -7.86 -16.75
N GLU A 84 5.73 -7.05 -17.70
CA GLU A 84 7.07 -6.48 -17.67
C GLU A 84 7.11 -5.25 -16.78
N THR A 85 8.03 -5.23 -15.81
CA THR A 85 8.21 -4.15 -14.84
C THR A 85 9.69 -3.88 -14.62
N PRO A 86 10.07 -2.69 -14.09
CA PRO A 86 11.43 -2.43 -13.65
C PRO A 86 11.92 -3.45 -12.60
N ILE A 87 13.21 -3.80 -12.67
CA ILE A 87 13.83 -4.78 -11.77
C ILE A 87 13.63 -4.39 -10.29
N GLY A 88 13.25 -5.36 -9.47
CA GLY A 88 13.07 -5.18 -8.02
C GLY A 88 11.71 -4.59 -7.61
N GLN A 89 10.80 -4.35 -8.56
CA GLN A 89 9.44 -3.95 -8.26
C GLN A 89 8.54 -5.17 -8.07
N ARG A 90 7.62 -5.11 -7.11
CA ARG A 90 6.69 -6.19 -6.78
C ARG A 90 5.26 -5.72 -7.02
N LEU A 91 4.51 -6.53 -7.75
CA LEU A 91 3.08 -6.33 -7.98
C LEU A 91 2.26 -6.91 -6.83
N GLN A 92 1.08 -6.33 -6.60
CA GLN A 92 0.12 -6.75 -5.58
C GLN A 92 -1.20 -7.17 -6.24
N PRO A 93 -1.34 -8.44 -6.67
CA PRO A 93 -2.54 -8.92 -7.34
C PRO A 93 -3.66 -9.25 -6.35
N LEU A 94 -4.88 -8.84 -6.68
CA LEU A 94 -6.14 -9.28 -6.09
C LEU A 94 -6.89 -10.10 -7.14
N ILE A 95 -7.23 -11.35 -6.82
CA ILE A 95 -7.79 -12.31 -7.76
C ILE A 95 -9.25 -12.57 -7.41
N PHE A 96 -10.14 -12.41 -8.39
CA PHE A 96 -11.58 -12.58 -8.27
C PHE A 96 -12.09 -13.54 -9.37
N PRO A 97 -12.27 -14.83 -9.07
CA PRO A 97 -12.93 -15.76 -9.96
C PRO A 97 -14.43 -15.43 -10.06
N ASP A 98 -14.96 -15.38 -11.27
CA ASP A 98 -16.37 -15.13 -11.58
C ASP A 98 -16.85 -16.03 -12.74
N ASN A 99 -17.35 -17.22 -12.41
CA ASN A 99 -17.88 -18.18 -13.38
C ASN A 99 -16.86 -18.54 -14.50
N LYS A 100 -17.04 -18.01 -15.72
CA LYS A 100 -16.15 -18.21 -16.88
C LYS A 100 -15.10 -17.11 -17.04
N THR A 101 -15.04 -16.19 -16.08
CA THR A 101 -14.18 -15.04 -16.12
C THR A 101 -13.29 -15.02 -14.87
N LEU A 102 -12.02 -14.73 -15.04
CA LEU A 102 -11.08 -14.43 -13.96
C LEU A 102 -10.70 -12.96 -14.04
N ILE A 103 -11.03 -12.21 -12.99
CA ILE A 103 -10.66 -10.81 -12.86
C ILE A 103 -9.45 -10.73 -11.93
N ILE A 104 -8.40 -10.02 -12.33
CA ILE A 104 -7.23 -9.78 -11.50
C ILE A 104 -6.96 -8.28 -11.48
N ASP A 105 -7.09 -7.66 -10.31
CA ASP A 105 -6.73 -6.27 -10.11
C ASP A 105 -5.31 -6.21 -9.56
N ILE A 106 -4.44 -5.44 -10.21
CA ILE A 106 -3.09 -5.21 -9.70
C ILE A 106 -3.06 -3.81 -9.09
N LEU A 107 -2.85 -3.77 -7.77
CA LEU A 107 -2.69 -2.52 -7.04
C LEU A 107 -1.31 -1.91 -7.25
N ASP A 108 -1.23 -0.61 -7.04
CA ASP A 108 0.00 0.18 -7.10
C ASP A 108 0.73 0.02 -8.43
N ALA A 109 -0.03 -0.05 -9.52
CA ALA A 109 0.47 -0.27 -10.86
C ALA A 109 -0.25 0.61 -11.88
N VAL A 110 0.50 1.13 -12.85
CA VAL A 110 -0.03 1.85 -14.02
C VAL A 110 0.40 1.16 -15.30
N LEU A 111 -0.54 1.05 -16.25
CA LEU A 111 -0.28 0.50 -17.57
C LEU A 111 0.40 1.57 -18.43
N ALA A 112 1.61 1.28 -18.90
CA ALA A 112 2.45 2.21 -19.66
C ALA A 112 3.03 1.50 -20.90
N LEU A 113 2.15 0.94 -21.73
CA LEU A 113 2.56 0.27 -22.97
C LEU A 113 2.98 1.32 -24.01
N PRO A 114 3.97 1.02 -24.87
CA PRO A 114 4.50 1.97 -25.84
C PRO A 114 3.52 2.31 -26.98
N GLU A 115 2.58 1.40 -27.29
CA GLU A 115 1.75 1.49 -28.51
C GLU A 115 0.25 1.69 -28.22
N SER A 116 -0.21 1.47 -26.98
CA SER A 116 -1.63 1.43 -26.65
C SER A 116 -1.88 1.76 -25.17
N GLU A 117 -3.09 2.20 -24.86
CA GLU A 117 -3.56 2.42 -23.47
C GLU A 117 -4.16 1.15 -22.84
N GLU A 118 -4.44 0.14 -23.67
CA GLU A 118 -4.95 -1.17 -23.25
C GLU A 118 -4.32 -2.30 -24.05
N PHE A 119 -4.39 -3.52 -23.51
CA PHE A 119 -4.00 -4.74 -24.20
C PHE A 119 -5.22 -5.66 -24.34
N ARG A 120 -5.38 -6.27 -25.51
CA ARG A 120 -6.46 -7.20 -25.81
C ARG A 120 -5.96 -8.29 -26.74
N GLN A 121 -6.23 -9.54 -26.38
CA GLN A 121 -5.92 -10.69 -27.23
C GLN A 121 -7.06 -11.71 -27.18
N THR A 122 -7.51 -12.12 -28.37
CA THR A 122 -8.55 -13.14 -28.55
C THR A 122 -7.94 -14.51 -28.77
N ASN A 123 -8.56 -15.55 -28.22
CA ASN A 123 -8.13 -16.94 -28.29
C ASN A 123 -6.63 -17.16 -27.96
N PRO A 124 -6.09 -16.63 -26.85
CA PRO A 124 -4.68 -16.80 -26.54
C PRO A 124 -4.30 -18.24 -26.22
N ALA A 125 -5.22 -19.05 -25.67
CA ALA A 125 -5.00 -20.46 -25.36
C ALA A 125 -6.29 -21.28 -25.49
N GLU A 126 -6.18 -22.60 -25.50
CA GLU A 126 -7.35 -23.49 -25.48
C GLU A 126 -8.19 -23.24 -24.22
N GLY A 127 -9.51 -23.12 -24.38
CA GLY A 127 -10.42 -22.82 -23.28
C GLY A 127 -10.37 -21.37 -22.76
N ILE A 128 -9.63 -20.48 -23.43
CA ILE A 128 -9.62 -19.04 -23.14
C ILE A 128 -10.01 -18.29 -24.40
N SER A 129 -11.20 -17.69 -24.39
CA SER A 129 -11.72 -16.88 -25.50
C SER A 129 -11.05 -15.51 -25.60
N GLU A 130 -10.65 -14.92 -24.46
CA GLU A 130 -10.16 -13.54 -24.45
C GLU A 130 -9.35 -13.19 -23.20
N VAL A 131 -8.33 -12.34 -23.38
CA VAL A 131 -7.65 -11.63 -22.30
C VAL A 131 -7.63 -10.13 -22.61
N THR A 132 -8.02 -9.32 -21.63
CA THR A 132 -7.88 -7.86 -21.67
C THR A 132 -7.11 -7.35 -20.46
N VAL A 133 -6.26 -6.34 -20.66
CA VAL A 133 -5.59 -5.60 -19.59
C VAL A 133 -5.81 -4.11 -19.82
N ARG A 134 -6.38 -3.41 -18.85
CA ARG A 134 -6.69 -1.97 -18.93
C ARG A 134 -6.53 -1.28 -17.58
N PRO A 135 -6.34 0.05 -17.54
CA PRO A 135 -6.43 0.80 -16.30
C PRO A 135 -7.80 0.62 -15.63
N LEU A 136 -7.81 0.35 -14.33
CA LEU A 136 -9.01 0.35 -13.50
C LEU A 136 -9.24 1.74 -12.89
N ASP A 137 -8.15 2.36 -12.42
CA ASP A 137 -8.08 3.72 -11.90
C ASP A 137 -6.67 4.29 -12.12
N ALA A 138 -6.33 5.40 -11.45
CA ALA A 138 -5.03 6.07 -11.60
C ALA A 138 -3.82 5.26 -11.09
N THR A 139 -4.07 4.24 -10.27
CA THR A 139 -3.06 3.46 -9.53
C THR A 139 -3.28 1.95 -9.61
N SER A 140 -4.24 1.50 -10.40
CA SER A 140 -4.61 0.10 -10.50
C SER A 140 -4.86 -0.30 -11.95
N ILE A 141 -4.47 -1.51 -12.32
CA ILE A 141 -4.81 -2.13 -13.60
C ILE A 141 -5.72 -3.34 -13.37
N ARG A 142 -6.62 -3.62 -14.31
CA ARG A 142 -7.47 -4.80 -14.31
C ARG A 142 -7.13 -5.69 -15.48
N ILE A 143 -6.85 -6.96 -15.17
CA ILE A 143 -6.76 -8.06 -16.11
C ILE A 143 -8.10 -8.80 -16.07
N THR A 144 -8.62 -9.17 -17.23
CA THR A 144 -9.84 -9.98 -17.35
C THR A 144 -9.56 -11.10 -18.33
N ILE A 145 -9.72 -12.34 -17.88
CA ILE A 145 -9.51 -13.56 -18.67
C ILE A 145 -10.86 -14.24 -18.79
N THR A 146 -11.34 -14.51 -20.00
CA THR A 146 -12.64 -15.15 -20.25
C THR A 146 -12.44 -16.45 -21.01
N GLY A 147 -13.17 -17.51 -20.64
CA GLY A 147 -13.12 -18.85 -21.25
C GLY A 147 -14.45 -19.38 -21.77
#